data_AF-A0A2M8WJ34-F1
#
_entry.id   AF-A0A2M8WJ34-F1
#
_cell.length_a   1.000
_cell.length_b   1.000
_cell.length_c   1.000
_cell.angle_alpha   90.00
_cell.angle_beta   90.00
_cell.angle_gamma   90.00
#
_symmetry.space_group_name_H-M   'P 1'
#
loop_
_entity.id
_entity.type
_entity.pdbx_description
1 polymer ?
#
loop_
_entity_poly.entity_id
_entity_poly.type
_entity_poly.pdbx_seq_one_letter_code
_entity_poly.pdbx_strand_id
1 'polypeptide(L)'
;MRLTTTDDGLVLSVSSSDEMRRLYAALEAGYGNVSRAEFFIRTGLSAPEVEALADAVWRASQGENVDRALRLEAGVESVENPRRPRPPRKDDQGPDFPSAAGRLD
;
A
#
# COMPACT_ATOMS: atom_id res chain seq x y z
N MET A 1 -23.10 5.35 6.72
CA MET A 1 -22.02 5.23 5.72
C MET A 1 -22.54 4.66 4.39
N ARG A 2 -22.17 5.27 3.26
CA ARG A 2 -22.53 4.83 1.90
C ARG A 2 -21.29 4.77 1.01
N LEU A 3 -21.18 3.70 0.22
CA LEU A 3 -20.15 3.57 -0.81
C LEU A 3 -20.79 3.80 -2.18
N THR A 4 -20.15 4.63 -3.01
CA THR A 4 -20.58 4.89 -4.38
C THR A 4 -19.37 4.79 -5.28
N THR A 5 -19.46 3.99 -6.34
CA THR A 5 -18.43 3.96 -7.38
C THR A 5 -18.77 5.02 -8.42
N THR A 6 -17.78 5.82 -8.80
CA THR A 6 -17.82 6.80 -9.88
C THR A 6 -16.78 6.44 -10.94
N ASP A 7 -16.82 7.10 -12.10
CA ASP A 7 -15.83 6.87 -13.17
C ASP A 7 -14.40 7.22 -12.72
N ASP A 8 -14.28 8.17 -11.78
CA ASP A 8 -13.00 8.63 -11.23
C ASP A 8 -12.55 7.87 -9.97
N GLY A 9 -13.38 6.96 -9.43
CA GLY A 9 -12.98 6.12 -8.30
C GLY A 9 -14.10 5.75 -7.33
N LEU A 10 -13.71 5.60 -6.06
CA LEU A 10 -14.60 5.16 -4.99
C LEU A 10 -14.90 6.33 -4.05
N VAL A 11 -16.16 6.73 -3.96
CA VAL A 11 -16.63 7.76 -3.02
C VAL A 11 -17.22 7.09 -1.79
N LEU A 12 -16.58 7.32 -0.64
CA LEU A 12 -17.10 6.93 0.66
C LEU A 12 -17.78 8.14 1.31
N SER A 13 -19.10 8.11 1.41
CA SER A 13 -19.87 9.15 2.12
C SER A 13 -20.17 8.71 3.55
N VAL A 14 -19.66 9.48 4.52
CA VAL A 14 -19.89 9.25 5.94
C VAL A 14 -20.70 10.42 6.48
N SER A 15 -21.89 10.13 7.02
CA SER A 15 -22.89 11.14 7.39
C SER A 15 -22.90 11.48 8.88
N SER A 16 -22.11 10.76 9.68
CA SER A 16 -22.02 10.95 11.13
C SER A 16 -20.57 11.02 11.58
N SER A 17 -20.26 11.97 12.46
CA SER A 17 -18.95 12.09 13.10
C SER A 17 -18.58 10.84 13.92
N ASP A 18 -19.56 10.12 14.46
CA ASP A 18 -19.31 8.86 15.16
C ASP A 18 -18.92 7.73 14.20
N GLU A 19 -19.49 7.71 12.99
CA GLU A 19 -19.05 6.78 11.94
C GLU A 19 -17.64 7.11 11.46
N MET A 20 -17.29 8.40 11.32
CA MET A 20 -15.93 8.83 11.00
C MET A 20 -14.91 8.39 12.07
N ARG A 21 -15.24 8.55 13.36
CA ARG A 21 -14.38 8.09 14.46
C ARG A 21 -14.20 6.58 14.45
N ARG A 22 -15.24 5.81 14.13
CA ARG A 22 -15.13 4.35 13.99
C ARG A 22 -14.25 3.95 12.81
N LEU A 23 -14.35 4.68 11.69
CA LEU A 23 -13.47 4.46 10.54
C LEU A 23 -12.01 4.75 10.90
N TYR A 24 -11.74 5.86 11.59
CA TYR A 24 -10.42 6.18 12.12
C TYR A 24 -9.88 5.07 13.03
N ALA A 25 -10.68 4.64 14.02
CA ALA A 25 -10.29 3.58 14.93
C ALA A 25 -10.05 2.25 14.21
N ALA A 26 -10.80 1.95 13.14
CA ALA A 26 -10.61 0.76 12.33
C ALA A 26 -9.30 0.83 11.51
N LEU A 27 -8.94 2.01 10.99
CA LEU A 27 -7.68 2.23 10.29
C LEU A 27 -6.49 2.09 11.27
N GLU A 28 -6.56 2.72 12.44
CA GLU A 28 -5.53 2.58 13.47
C GLU A 28 -5.40 1.15 13.99
N ALA A 29 -6.51 0.49 14.33
CA ALA A 29 -6.48 -0.90 14.78
C ALA A 29 -6.00 -1.84 13.68
N GLY A 30 -6.38 -1.57 12.42
CA GLY A 30 -5.90 -2.31 11.26
C GLY A 30 -4.38 -2.21 11.12
N TYR A 31 -3.81 -1.03 11.33
CA TYR A 31 -2.36 -0.83 11.31
C TYR A 31 -1.66 -1.42 12.54
N GLY A 32 -2.24 -1.25 13.74
CA GLY A 32 -1.63 -1.69 15.00
C GLY A 32 -1.67 -3.20 15.24
N ASN A 33 -2.59 -3.93 14.60
CA ASN A 33 -2.79 -5.38 14.84
C ASN A 33 -2.04 -6.29 13.86
N VAL A 34 -1.44 -5.75 12.80
CA VAL A 34 -0.58 -6.53 11.89
C VAL A 34 0.82 -5.96 11.88
N SER A 35 1.81 -6.79 11.50
CA SER A 35 3.15 -6.27 11.28
C SER A 35 3.14 -5.24 10.15
N ARG A 36 4.02 -4.23 10.23
CA ARG A 36 4.19 -3.19 9.19
C ARG A 36 4.38 -3.79 7.79
N ALA A 37 5.14 -4.89 7.71
CA ALA A 37 5.33 -5.69 6.50
C ALA A 37 4.03 -6.27 5.94
N GLU A 38 3.18 -6.83 6.80
CA GLU A 38 1.92 -7.46 6.41
C GLU A 38 0.87 -6.42 6.00
N PHE A 39 0.81 -5.28 6.70
CA PHE A 39 -0.04 -4.16 6.30
C PHE A 39 0.34 -3.66 4.89
N PHE A 40 1.64 -3.47 4.66
CA PHE A 40 2.16 -3.03 3.36
C PHE A 40 1.81 -4.03 2.25
N ILE A 41 2.02 -5.33 2.47
CA ILE A 41 1.69 -6.38 1.48
C ILE A 41 0.22 -6.32 1.06
N ARG A 42 -0.69 -6.06 2.01
CA ARG A 42 -2.14 -6.06 1.75
C ARG A 42 -2.64 -4.80 1.08
N THR A 43 -2.00 -3.66 1.32
CA THR A 43 -2.53 -2.34 0.95
C THR A 43 -1.68 -1.57 -0.05
N GLY A 44 -0.40 -1.92 -0.17
CA GLY A 44 0.59 -1.15 -0.94
C GLY A 44 0.95 0.21 -0.35
N LEU A 45 0.43 0.55 0.83
CA LEU A 45 0.67 1.83 1.51
C LEU A 45 1.85 1.72 2.48
N SER A 46 2.80 2.66 2.36
CA SER A 46 3.89 2.81 3.33
C SER A 46 3.37 3.40 4.64
N ALA A 47 4.08 3.17 5.75
CA ALA A 47 3.65 3.69 7.05
C ALA A 47 3.41 5.22 7.08
N PRO A 48 4.28 6.07 6.48
CA PRO A 48 4.01 7.51 6.41
C PRO A 48 2.72 7.86 5.67
N GLU A 49 2.36 7.09 4.65
CA GLU A 49 1.13 7.29 3.86
C GLU A 49 -0.11 6.81 4.64
N VAL A 50 0.03 5.82 5.52
CA VAL A 50 -1.04 5.38 6.44
C VAL A 50 -1.30 6.44 7.51
N GLU A 51 -0.26 6.97 8.14
CA GLU A 51 -0.37 8.05 9.12
C GLU A 51 -0.99 9.30 8.49
N ALA A 52 -0.57 9.63 7.27
CA ALA A 52 -1.14 10.68 6.44
C ALA A 52 -2.63 10.49 6.15
N LEU A 53 -3.06 9.25 5.83
CA LEU A 53 -4.45 8.91 5.61
C LEU A 53 -5.27 9.03 6.90
N ALA A 54 -4.74 8.53 8.02
CA ALA A 54 -5.42 8.61 9.32
C ALA A 54 -5.63 10.06 9.76
N ASP A 55 -4.62 10.93 9.60
CA ASP A 55 -4.74 12.37 9.86
C ASP A 55 -5.78 13.03 8.96
N ALA A 56 -5.80 12.70 7.67
CA ALA A 56 -6.79 13.24 6.73
C ALA A 56 -8.22 12.87 7.14
N VAL A 57 -8.46 11.61 7.54
CA VAL A 57 -9.76 11.14 8.03
C VAL A 57 -10.13 11.83 9.35
N TRP A 58 -9.17 12.00 10.26
CA TRP A 58 -9.39 12.72 11.51
C TRP A 58 -9.78 14.18 11.28
N ARG A 59 -9.04 14.93 10.47
CA ARG A 59 -9.34 16.34 10.15
C ARG A 59 -10.67 16.49 9.42
N ALA A 60 -10.96 15.61 8.48
CA ALA A 60 -12.28 15.56 7.85
C ALA A 60 -13.41 15.32 8.86
N SER A 61 -13.16 14.58 9.95
CA SER A 61 -14.15 14.34 11.00
C SER A 61 -14.46 15.60 11.83
N GLN A 62 -13.54 16.57 11.83
CA GLN A 62 -13.72 17.89 12.43
C GLN A 62 -14.38 18.90 11.48
N GLY A 63 -14.78 18.47 10.27
CA GLY A 63 -15.41 19.32 9.26
C GLY A 63 -14.43 20.07 8.36
N GLU A 64 -13.14 19.74 8.40
CA GLU A 64 -12.17 20.30 7.47
C GLU A 64 -12.27 19.62 6.09
N ASN A 65 -12.23 20.42 5.01
CA ASN A 65 -12.07 19.88 3.67
C ASN A 65 -10.60 19.54 3.44
N VAL A 66 -10.29 18.24 3.33
CA VAL A 66 -8.94 17.73 3.09
C VAL A 66 -8.90 17.12 1.70
N ASP A 67 -8.03 17.63 0.85
CA ASP A 67 -7.64 16.99 -0.41
C ASP A 67 -6.20 16.50 -0.30
N ARG A 68 -6.00 15.21 -0.53
CA ARG A 68 -4.70 14.57 -0.39
C ARG A 68 -4.55 13.40 -1.36
N ALA A 69 -3.45 13.44 -2.10
CA ALA A 69 -2.98 12.29 -2.87
C ALA A 69 -2.05 11.44 -2.01
N LEU A 70 -2.29 10.13 -1.98
CA LEU A 70 -1.41 9.16 -1.33
C LEU A 70 -0.53 8.47 -2.37
N ARG A 71 0.74 8.25 -2.05
CA ARG A 71 1.68 7.58 -2.96
C ARG A 71 1.76 6.09 -2.68
N LEU A 72 1.46 5.28 -3.69
CA LEU A 72 1.67 3.84 -3.69
C LEU A 72 3.03 3.55 -4.32
N GLU A 73 4.11 3.65 -3.53
CA GLU A 73 5.47 3.44 -4.03
C GLU A 73 5.82 1.94 -4.12
N ALA A 74 6.04 1.46 -5.34
CA ALA A 74 6.57 0.13 -5.58
C ALA A 74 8.03 0.03 -5.10
N GLY A 75 8.34 -0.94 -4.22
CA GLY A 75 9.72 -1.26 -3.84
C GLY A 75 10.13 -0.95 -2.39
N VAL A 76 9.32 -0.19 -1.63
CA VAL A 76 9.51 0.02 -0.18
C VAL A 76 9.34 -1.30 0.60
N GLU A 77 8.70 -2.30 -0.01
CA GLU A 77 8.60 -3.67 0.49
C GLU A 77 9.94 -4.29 0.90
N SER A 78 11.04 -3.85 0.27
CA SER A 78 12.41 -4.28 0.60
C SER A 78 12.93 -3.78 1.94
N VAL A 79 12.47 -2.59 2.38
CA VAL A 79 12.76 -1.97 3.67
C VAL A 79 11.80 -2.50 4.73
N GLU A 80 10.53 -2.69 4.36
CA GLU A 80 9.46 -3.11 5.27
C GLU A 80 9.44 -4.61 5.53
N ASN A 81 9.83 -5.42 4.55
CA ASN A 81 9.87 -6.87 4.64
C ASN A 81 11.18 -7.46 4.08
N PRO A 82 12.31 -7.27 4.80
CA PRO A 82 13.62 -7.72 4.36
C PRO A 82 13.74 -9.25 4.24
N ARG A 83 12.81 -10.02 4.85
CA ARG A 83 12.86 -11.49 4.91
C ARG A 83 12.08 -12.20 3.80
N ARG A 84 11.37 -11.49 2.93
CA ARG A 84 10.60 -12.11 1.84
C ARG A 84 11.55 -12.62 0.74
N PRO A 85 11.55 -13.93 0.40
CA PRO A 85 12.30 -14.46 -0.73
C PRO A 85 11.80 -13.79 -2.01
N ARG A 86 12.72 -13.30 -2.84
CA ARG A 86 12.37 -12.60 -4.09
C ARG A 86 12.55 -13.54 -5.28
N PRO A 87 11.64 -13.52 -6.26
CA PRO A 87 11.96 -14.05 -7.58
C PRO A 87 13.17 -13.27 -8.13
N PRO A 88 14.09 -13.94 -8.86
CA PRO A 88 15.20 -13.24 -9.50
C PRO A 88 14.64 -12.17 -10.44
N ARG A 89 15.25 -10.97 -10.46
CA ARG A 89 14.88 -9.94 -11.42
C ARG A 89 15.20 -10.46 -12.82
N LYS A 90 14.35 -10.17 -13.79
CA LYS A 90 14.59 -10.54 -15.20
C LYS A 90 15.92 -9.99 -15.74
N ASP A 91 16.44 -8.96 -15.11
CA ASP A 91 17.69 -8.29 -15.49
C ASP A 91 18.94 -8.91 -14.82
N ASP A 92 18.76 -9.83 -13.85
CA ASP A 92 19.87 -10.58 -13.22
C ASP A 92 20.23 -11.85 -14.01
N GLN A 93 19.49 -12.19 -15.06
CA GLN A 93 19.94 -13.16 -16.06
C GLN A 93 20.93 -12.43 -16.96
N GLY A 94 22.21 -12.53 -16.58
CA GLY A 94 23.33 -12.14 -17.45
C GLY A 94 23.18 -12.72 -18.85
N PRO A 95 23.83 -12.12 -19.86
CA PRO A 95 23.61 -12.48 -21.26
C PRO A 95 23.75 -13.99 -21.44
N ASP A 96 22.75 -14.60 -22.08
CA ASP A 96 22.79 -15.99 -22.55
C ASP A 96 24.05 -16.15 -23.42
N PHE A 97 25.11 -16.70 -22.83
CA PHE A 97 26.26 -17.14 -23.59
C PHE A 97 25.83 -18.39 -24.36
N PRO A 98 25.90 -18.40 -25.71
CA PRO A 98 25.61 -19.60 -26.46
C PRO A 98 26.63 -20.67 -26.06
N SER A 99 26.11 -21.76 -25.47
CA SER A 99 26.89 -22.93 -25.09
C SER A 99 27.58 -23.49 -26.34
N ALA A 100 28.91 -23.42 -26.38
CA ALA A 100 29.73 -23.97 -27.44
C ALA A 100 29.65 -25.51 -27.41
N ALA A 101 28.64 -26.07 -28.06
CA ALA A 101 28.64 -27.45 -28.49
C ALA A 101 29.50 -27.56 -29.75
N GLY A 102 30.78 -27.91 -29.56
CA GLY A 102 31.72 -28.02 -30.66
C GLY A 102 32.99 -28.75 -30.28
N ARG A 103 32.88 -30.01 -29.88
CA ARG A 103 33.91 -31.03 -30.15
C ARG A 103 33.25 -32.40 -30.24
N LEU A 104 33.56 -33.11 -31.31
CA LEU A 104 34.04 -34.48 -31.24
C LEU A 104 34.77 -34.77 -32.56
N ASP A 105 36.01 -35.21 -32.39
CA ASP A 105 36.93 -35.71 -33.41
C ASP A 105 36.45 -37.03 -34.02
#